data_AF-A0AAD1HYM6-F1
#
_entry.id   AF-A0AAD1HYM6-F1
#
_cell.length_a   1.000
_cell.length_b   1.000
_cell.length_c   1.000
_cell.angle_alpha   90.00
_cell.angle_beta   90.00
_cell.angle_gamma   90.00
#
_symmetry.space_group_name_H-M   'P 1'
#
loop_
_entity.id
_entity.type
_entity.pdbx_description
1 polymer ?
#
loop_
_entity_poly.entity_id
_entity_poly.type
_entity_poly.pdbx_seq_one_letter_code
_entity_poly.pdbx_strand_id
1 'polypeptide(L)'
;MLRTTLSQIRLQDNDVWRTATRSSPIVVQFVWAALFGIGWLLGRRPVESHIEFRILVTVATVLTTVVALSIGKALLRSDSTRRRGVGLGIAGSGIAVLVGGLAFALIFLPIVEPAS
;
A
#
# COMPACT_ATOMS: atom_id res chain seq x y z
N MET A 1 -21.96 -2.64 -32.12
CA MET A 1 -21.94 -2.06 -30.76
C MET A 1 -20.89 -2.70 -29.84
N LEU A 2 -20.88 -4.02 -29.64
CA LEU A 2 -19.94 -4.69 -28.70
C LEU A 2 -18.45 -4.38 -28.95
N ARG A 3 -18.00 -4.36 -30.22
CA ARG A 3 -16.59 -4.05 -30.58
C ARG A 3 -16.18 -2.62 -30.19
N THR A 4 -17.10 -1.67 -30.27
CA THR A 4 -16.86 -0.26 -29.96
C THR A 4 -16.75 -0.05 -28.45
N THR A 5 -17.57 -0.76 -27.67
CA THR A 5 -17.49 -0.72 -26.20
C THR A 5 -16.20 -1.36 -25.71
N LEU A 6 -15.79 -2.49 -26.29
CA LEU A 6 -14.53 -3.17 -25.93
C LEU A 6 -13.30 -2.33 -26.27
N SER A 7 -13.29 -1.61 -27.40
CA SER A 7 -12.16 -0.74 -27.75
C SER A 7 -12.06 0.47 -26.82
N GLN A 8 -13.18 1.05 -26.41
CA GLN A 8 -13.23 2.16 -25.45
C GLN A 8 -12.75 1.72 -24.06
N ILE A 9 -13.19 0.55 -23.57
CA ILE A 9 -12.69 -0.03 -22.31
C ILE A 9 -11.18 -0.24 -22.38
N ARG A 10 -10.67 -0.80 -23.48
CA ARG A 10 -9.24 -1.10 -23.64
C ARG A 10 -8.37 0.16 -23.71
N LEU A 11 -8.87 1.23 -24.34
CA LEU A 11 -8.19 2.53 -24.36
C LEU A 11 -8.18 3.16 -22.96
N GLN A 12 -9.32 3.13 -22.26
CA GLN A 12 -9.43 3.64 -20.90
C GLN A 12 -8.50 2.90 -19.95
N ASP A 13 -8.44 1.56 -20.05
CA ASP A 13 -7.53 0.73 -19.25
C ASP A 13 -6.07 1.08 -19.51
N ASN A 14 -5.67 1.30 -20.76
CA ASN A 14 -4.30 1.70 -21.10
C ASN A 14 -3.89 3.04 -20.46
N ASP A 15 -4.78 4.04 -20.47
CA ASP A 15 -4.50 5.34 -19.87
C ASP A 15 -4.46 5.28 -18.34
N VAL A 16 -5.32 4.45 -17.74
CA VAL A 16 -5.30 4.14 -16.30
C VAL A 16 -3.97 3.51 -15.90
N TRP A 17 -3.52 2.47 -16.60
CA TRP A 17 -2.25 1.78 -16.34
C TRP A 17 -1.04 2.70 -16.54
N ARG A 18 -1.04 3.49 -17.62
CA ARG A 18 0.03 4.48 -17.86
C ARG A 18 0.12 5.49 -16.73
N THR A 19 -1.03 5.97 -16.25
CA THR A 19 -1.08 6.90 -15.11
C THR A 19 -0.60 6.25 -13.83
N ALA A 20 -0.99 5.00 -13.56
CA ALA A 20 -0.53 4.25 -12.40
C ALA A 20 1.00 4.10 -12.40
N THR A 21 1.60 3.66 -13.51
CA THR A 21 3.06 3.52 -13.62
C THR A 21 3.79 4.84 -13.47
N ARG A 22 3.28 5.91 -14.09
CA ARG A 22 3.90 7.24 -14.02
C ARG A 22 3.82 7.87 -12.63
N SER A 23 2.73 7.62 -11.90
CA SER A 23 2.54 8.14 -10.54
C SER A 23 3.14 7.26 -9.46
N SER A 24 3.47 5.99 -9.77
CA SER A 24 3.98 5.00 -8.83
C SER A 24 5.14 5.51 -7.96
N PRO A 25 6.21 6.14 -8.49
CA PRO A 25 7.31 6.59 -7.66
C PRO A 25 6.85 7.54 -6.54
N ILE A 26 5.93 8.46 -6.84
CA ILE A 26 5.41 9.44 -5.88
C ILE A 26 4.44 8.77 -4.90
N VAL A 27 3.52 7.95 -5.41
CA VAL A 27 2.51 7.27 -4.60
C VAL A 27 3.14 6.32 -3.59
N VAL A 28 4.14 5.55 -4.02
CA VAL A 28 4.90 4.66 -3.15
C VAL A 28 5.51 5.43 -1.98
N GLN A 29 6.14 6.59 -2.24
CA GLN A 29 6.72 7.40 -1.15
C GLN A 29 5.67 7.83 -0.11
N PHE A 30 4.47 8.23 -0.54
CA PHE A 30 3.42 8.61 0.41
C PHE A 30 2.92 7.43 1.25
N VAL A 31 2.80 6.24 0.65
CA VAL A 31 2.39 5.03 1.39
C VAL A 31 3.46 4.62 2.40
N TRP A 32 4.74 4.69 2.03
CA TRP A 32 5.85 4.45 2.96
C TRP A 32 5.93 5.50 4.07
N ALA A 33 5.76 6.79 3.74
CA ALA A 33 5.69 7.85 4.74
C ALA A 33 4.54 7.61 5.73
N ALA A 34 3.38 7.15 5.25
CA ALA A 34 2.27 6.76 6.11
C ALA A 34 2.61 5.56 7.00
N LEU A 35 3.30 4.54 6.48
CA LEU A 35 3.79 3.41 7.28
C LEU A 35 4.69 3.86 8.42
N PHE A 36 5.72 4.65 8.12
CA PHE A 36 6.64 5.16 9.14
C PHE A 36 5.94 6.10 10.12
N GLY A 37 5.03 6.96 9.65
CA GLY A 37 4.25 7.85 10.49
C GLY A 37 3.33 7.09 11.46
N ILE A 38 2.64 6.05 11.00
CA ILE A 38 1.81 5.18 11.84
C ILE A 38 2.68 4.41 12.83
N GLY A 39 3.78 3.80 12.37
CA GLY A 39 4.73 3.10 13.23
C GLY A 39 5.31 4.00 14.32
N TRP A 40 5.69 5.23 13.97
CA TRP A 40 6.15 6.24 14.92
C TRP A 40 5.08 6.62 15.95
N LEU A 41 3.83 6.79 15.52
CA LEU A 41 2.73 7.12 16.42
C LEU A 41 2.45 5.97 17.41
N LEU A 42 2.48 4.74 16.93
CA LEU A 42 2.32 3.53 17.76
C LEU A 42 3.51 3.33 18.71
N GLY A 43 4.73 3.64 18.26
CA GLY A 43 5.97 3.54 19.03
C GLY A 43 6.22 4.70 20.00
N ARG A 44 5.24 5.56 20.24
CA ARG A 44 5.36 6.60 21.28
C ARG A 44 5.44 6.02 22.70
N ARG A 45 5.00 4.77 22.89
CA ARG A 45 5.22 4.04 24.14
C ARG A 45 6.52 3.23 24.02
N PRO A 46 7.27 3.08 25.13
CA PRO A 46 8.44 2.22 25.12
C PRO A 46 8.03 0.81 24.67
N VAL A 47 8.81 0.28 23.74
CA VAL A 47 8.69 -1.09 23.26
C VAL A 47 9.75 -1.87 24.02
N GLU A 48 9.31 -2.71 24.95
CA GLU A 48 10.19 -3.33 25.95
C GLU A 48 10.62 -4.74 25.55
N SER A 49 10.00 -5.31 24.51
CA SER A 49 10.35 -6.65 24.01
C SER A 49 10.38 -6.75 22.49
N HIS A 50 11.16 -7.72 21.99
CA HIS A 50 11.19 -8.06 20.57
C HIS A 50 9.80 -8.49 20.04
N ILE A 51 8.99 -9.12 20.89
CA ILE A 51 7.61 -9.50 20.53
C ILE A 51 6.75 -8.25 20.33
N GLU A 52 6.83 -7.27 21.22
CA GLU A 52 6.11 -6.01 21.08
C GLU A 52 6.55 -5.24 19.84
N PHE A 53 7.85 -5.25 19.51
CA PHE A 53 8.35 -4.60 18.30
C PHE A 53 7.80 -5.27 17.02
N ARG A 54 7.77 -6.61 16.98
CA ARG A 54 7.16 -7.37 15.87
C ARG A 54 5.68 -7.09 15.71
N ILE A 55 4.95 -7.01 16.83
CA ILE A 55 3.52 -6.67 16.84
C ILE A 55 3.34 -5.25 16.32
N LEU A 56 4.15 -4.29 16.77
CA LEU A 56 4.09 -2.90 16.32
C LEU A 56 4.28 -2.79 14.80
N VAL A 57 5.32 -3.41 14.25
CA VAL A 57 5.60 -3.38 12.80
C VAL A 57 4.46 -4.04 12.02
N THR A 58 3.92 -5.15 12.54
CA THR A 58 2.78 -5.85 11.94
C THR A 58 1.53 -4.97 11.91
N VAL A 59 1.17 -4.35 13.05
CA VAL A 59 0.00 -3.48 13.17
C VAL A 59 0.15 -2.25 12.28
N ALA A 60 1.33 -1.61 12.27
CA ALA A 60 1.60 -0.49 11.38
C ALA A 60 1.41 -0.88 9.91
N THR A 61 1.98 -2.01 9.49
CA THR A 61 1.85 -2.55 8.13
C THR A 61 0.39 -2.80 7.74
N VAL A 62 -0.37 -3.47 8.61
CA VAL A 62 -1.78 -3.77 8.37
C VAL A 62 -2.62 -2.49 8.28
N LEU A 63 -2.43 -1.55 9.20
CA LEU A 63 -3.16 -0.28 9.19
C LEU A 63 -2.87 0.53 7.93
N THR A 64 -1.60 0.69 7.55
CA THR A 64 -1.22 1.39 6.31
C THR A 64 -1.85 0.73 5.09
N THR A 65 -1.83 -0.60 5.03
CA THR A 65 -2.43 -1.36 3.93
C THR A 65 -3.93 -1.10 3.84
N VAL A 66 -4.65 -1.18 4.97
CA VAL A 66 -6.10 -0.95 5.03
C VAL A 66 -6.45 0.46 4.57
N VAL A 67 -5.70 1.46 5.02
CA VAL A 67 -5.89 2.86 4.60
C VAL A 67 -5.63 3.02 3.10
N ALA A 68 -4.52 2.48 2.60
CA ALA A 68 -4.19 2.54 1.17
C ALA A 68 -5.26 1.86 0.31
N LEU A 69 -5.71 0.66 0.67
CA LEU A 69 -6.77 -0.05 -0.06
C LEU A 69 -8.10 0.70 0.00
N SER A 70 -8.44 1.32 1.13
CA SER A 70 -9.67 2.11 1.27
C SER A 70 -9.66 3.34 0.36
N ILE A 71 -8.54 4.07 0.33
CA ILE A 71 -8.34 5.23 -0.55
C ILE A 71 -8.32 4.79 -2.01
N GLY A 72 -7.58 3.73 -2.34
CA GLY A 72 -7.52 3.17 -3.69
C GLY A 72 -8.89 2.76 -4.21
N LYS A 73 -9.69 2.05 -3.39
CA LYS A 73 -11.07 1.67 -3.69
C LYS A 73 -11.98 2.89 -3.91
N ALA A 74 -11.84 3.93 -3.09
CA ALA A 74 -12.62 5.16 -3.25
C ALA A 74 -12.28 5.87 -4.56
N LEU A 75 -11.00 5.99 -4.91
CA LEU A 75 -10.53 6.62 -6.15
C LEU A 75 -10.88 5.81 -7.40
N LEU A 76 -10.90 4.48 -7.30
CA LEU A 76 -11.31 3.59 -8.39
C LEU A 76 -12.78 3.75 -8.78
N ARG A 77 -13.63 4.24 -7.88
CA ARG A 77 -15.05 4.53 -8.14
C ARG A 77 -15.28 5.89 -8.80
N SER A 78 -14.25 6.69 -9.02
CA SER A 78 -14.38 8.00 -9.65
C SER A 78 -14.51 7.90 -11.16
N ASP A 79 -15.33 8.77 -11.76
CA ASP A 79 -15.48 8.88 -13.22
C ASP A 79 -14.20 9.35 -13.95
N SER A 80 -13.22 9.89 -13.22
CA SER A 80 -11.96 10.37 -13.80
C SER A 80 -10.93 9.23 -13.97
N THR A 81 -10.52 8.97 -15.21
CA THR A 81 -9.44 8.03 -15.57
C THR A 81 -8.15 8.29 -14.78
N ARG A 82 -7.80 9.55 -14.54
CA ARG A 82 -6.62 9.94 -13.76
C ARG A 82 -6.73 9.50 -12.30
N ARG A 83 -7.90 9.72 -11.67
CA ARG A 83 -8.15 9.31 -10.28
C ARG A 83 -8.12 7.79 -10.14
N ARG A 84 -8.68 7.06 -11.11
CA ARG A 84 -8.61 5.59 -11.15
C ARG A 84 -7.17 5.09 -11.24
N GLY A 85 -6.33 5.69 -12.11
CA GLY A 85 -4.91 5.36 -12.22
C GLY A 85 -4.12 5.59 -10.93
N VAL A 86 -4.35 6.72 -10.26
CA VAL A 86 -3.76 6.99 -8.93
C VAL A 86 -4.26 6.00 -7.89
N GLY A 87 -5.56 5.68 -7.91
CA GLY A 87 -6.17 4.69 -7.00
C GLY A 87 -5.56 3.30 -7.14
N LEU A 88 -5.28 2.86 -8.37
CA LEU A 88 -4.54 1.62 -8.62
C LEU A 88 -3.11 1.67 -8.12
N GLY A 89 -2.41 2.80 -8.31
CA GLY A 89 -1.08 3.01 -7.76
C GLY A 89 -1.06 2.89 -6.23
N ILE A 90 -2.04 3.49 -5.55
CA ILE A 90 -2.15 3.46 -4.08
C ILE A 90 -2.47 2.04 -3.61
N ALA A 91 -3.44 1.38 -4.24
CA ALA A 91 -3.82 0.00 -3.88
C ALA A 91 -2.66 -0.97 -4.09
N GLY A 92 -1.97 -0.89 -5.24
CA GLY A 92 -0.79 -1.71 -5.54
C GLY A 92 0.35 -1.45 -4.55
N SER A 93 0.60 -0.19 -4.20
CA SER A 93 1.60 0.16 -3.18
C SER A 93 1.24 -0.37 -1.80
N GLY A 94 -0.04 -0.33 -1.42
CA GLY A 94 -0.54 -0.94 -0.18
C GLY A 94 -0.31 -2.45 -0.14
N ILE A 95 -0.55 -3.16 -1.25
CA ILE A 95 -0.23 -4.60 -1.36
C ILE A 95 1.28 -4.84 -1.22
N ALA A 96 2.11 -4.04 -1.88
CA ALA A 96 3.57 -4.15 -1.77
C ALA A 96 4.05 -3.93 -0.31
N VAL A 97 3.47 -2.95 0.38
CA VAL A 97 3.73 -2.72 1.81
C VAL A 97 3.28 -3.90 2.66
N LEU A 98 2.11 -4.48 2.40
CA LEU A 98 1.65 -5.66 3.13
C LEU A 98 2.62 -6.83 2.99
N VAL A 99 3.01 -7.15 1.76
CA VAL A 99 3.93 -8.26 1.48
C VAL A 99 5.29 -7.99 2.11
N GLY A 100 5.88 -6.83 1.88
CA GLY A 100 7.20 -6.48 2.40
C GLY A 100 7.22 -6.36 3.92
N GLY A 101 6.23 -5.70 4.51
CA GLY A 101 6.12 -5.49 5.95
C GLY A 101 5.85 -6.77 6.72
N LEU A 102 4.97 -7.65 6.21
CA LEU A 102 4.75 -8.96 6.85
C LEU A 102 5.96 -9.89 6.68
N ALA A 103 6.59 -9.92 5.50
CA ALA A 103 7.84 -10.67 5.33
C ALA A 103 8.91 -10.18 6.32
N PHE A 104 9.03 -8.86 6.46
CA PHE A 104 9.96 -8.27 7.43
C PHE A 104 9.63 -8.67 8.87
N ALA A 105 8.39 -8.46 9.33
CA ALA A 105 8.01 -8.71 10.72
C ALA A 105 7.96 -10.20 11.12
N LEU A 106 7.62 -11.08 10.17
CA LEU A 106 7.39 -12.51 10.43
C LEU A 106 8.56 -13.41 10.06
N ILE A 107 9.42 -12.99 9.13
CA ILE A 107 10.56 -13.79 8.66
C ILE A 107 11.87 -13.13 9.08
N PHE A 108 12.13 -11.89 8.65
CA PHE A 108 13.43 -11.26 8.85
C PHE A 108 13.68 -10.88 10.32
N LEU A 109 12.69 -10.29 10.99
CA LEU A 109 12.86 -9.85 12.38
C LEU A 109 13.21 -11.01 13.32
N PRO A 110 12.52 -12.17 13.26
CA PRO A 110 12.90 -13.35 14.04
C PRO A 110 14.28 -13.92 13.72
N ILE A 111 14.77 -13.74 12.48
CA ILE A 111 16.10 -14.21 12.07
C ILE A 111 17.19 -13.29 12.65
N VAL A 112 16.97 -11.98 12.62
CA VAL A 112 17.95 -10.97 13.05
C VAL A 112 17.97 -10.82 14.57
N GLU A 113 16.80 -10.84 15.18
CA GLU A 113 16.60 -10.70 16.63
C GLU A 113 15.83 -11.92 17.16
N PRO A 114 16.51 -13.08 17.29
CA PRO A 114 15.88 -14.27 17.84
C PRO A 114 15.43 -13.98 19.28
N ALA A 115 14.17 -14.30 19.58
CA ALA A 115 13.63 -14.14 20.92
C ALA A 115 14.42 -15.04 21.88
N SER A 116 15.26 -14.43 22.72
CA SER A 116 15.97 -15.08 23.82
C SER A 116 15.04 -15.35 24.99
#